data_AF-A0A7Y4WWQ6-F1
#
_entry.id   AF-A0A7Y4WWQ6-F1
#
_cell.length_a   1.000
_cell.length_b   1.000
_cell.length_c   1.000
_cell.angle_alpha   90.00
_cell.angle_beta   90.00
_cell.angle_gamma   90.00
#
_symmetry.space_group_name_H-M   'P 1'
#
loop_
_entity.id
_entity.type
_entity.pdbx_description
1 polymer ?
#
loop_
_entity_poly.entity_id
_entity_poly.type
_entity_poly.pdbx_seq_one_letter_code
_entity_poly.pdbx_strand_id
1 'polypeptide(L)'
;MENKGYMTPQEAAMENLVSQYLKVRSAAEMNGSANGPHLDHDSLAAFTEGNLSEREAKPLVSHLVDCSFCLHVTAELVRLDMAFAESPAAARIAETAEPSKVSEVLSGLLSKIFGTSDGAVFAHNEKDEEDKKESEDESSEDSKT
;
A
#
# COMPACT_ATOMS: atom_id res chain seq x y z
N MET A 1 -39.81 -4.28 -20.08
CA MET A 1 -39.75 -5.25 -18.96
C MET A 1 -39.18 -4.50 -17.78
N GLU A 2 -40.03 -4.06 -16.86
CA GLU A 2 -39.62 -3.34 -15.65
C GLU A 2 -39.06 -4.36 -14.66
N ASN A 3 -37.76 -4.29 -14.41
CA ASN A 3 -37.11 -5.06 -13.35
C ASN A 3 -37.50 -4.42 -12.01
N LYS A 4 -38.66 -4.81 -11.46
CA LYS A 4 -39.02 -4.49 -10.08
C LYS A 4 -38.09 -5.29 -9.18
N GLY A 5 -36.92 -4.72 -8.89
CA GLY A 5 -35.96 -5.26 -7.94
C GLY A 5 -36.61 -5.34 -6.57
N TYR A 6 -37.11 -6.52 -6.22
CA TYR A 6 -37.55 -6.81 -4.87
C TYR A 6 -36.31 -6.88 -4.00
N MET A 7 -36.02 -5.79 -3.28
CA MET A 7 -35.01 -5.85 -2.22
C MET A 7 -35.49 -6.81 -1.15
N THR A 8 -34.63 -7.75 -0.80
CA THR A 8 -34.82 -8.61 0.36
C THR A 8 -34.81 -7.75 1.63
N PRO A 9 -35.45 -8.20 2.72
CA PRO A 9 -35.41 -7.49 4.01
C PRO A 9 -33.99 -7.23 4.53
N GLN A 10 -33.04 -8.09 4.16
CA GLN A 10 -31.63 -7.96 4.51
C GLN A 10 -30.95 -6.85 3.71
N GLU A 11 -31.23 -6.73 2.41
CA GLU A 11 -30.72 -5.63 1.58
C GLU A 11 -31.27 -4.29 2.03
N ALA A 12 -32.55 -4.20 2.39
CA ALA A 12 -33.14 -2.99 2.95
C ALA A 12 -32.50 -2.60 4.30
N ALA A 13 -32.16 -3.60 5.14
CA ALA A 13 -31.44 -3.35 6.40
C ALA A 13 -30.01 -2.84 6.15
N MET A 14 -29.29 -3.44 5.20
CA MET A 14 -27.95 -2.99 4.81
C MET A 14 -27.99 -1.59 4.19
N GLU A 15 -28.95 -1.31 3.30
CA GLU A 15 -29.13 0.01 2.71
C GLU A 15 -29.41 1.06 3.78
N ASN A 16 -30.25 0.75 4.77
CA ASN A 16 -30.55 1.66 5.86
C ASN A 16 -29.30 1.92 6.72
N LEU A 17 -28.54 0.87 7.06
CA LEU A 17 -27.32 0.99 7.87
C LEU A 17 -26.25 1.80 7.13
N VAL A 18 -26.03 1.50 5.85
CA VAL A 18 -25.09 2.24 4.99
C VAL A 18 -25.57 3.68 4.81
N SER A 19 -26.85 3.91 4.55
CA SER A 19 -27.42 5.26 4.40
C SER A 19 -27.30 6.08 5.68
N GLN A 20 -27.51 5.47 6.83
CA GLN A 20 -27.34 6.12 8.13
C GLN A 20 -25.87 6.44 8.38
N TYR A 21 -24.96 5.51 8.11
CA TYR A 21 -23.52 5.72 8.22
C TYR A 21 -23.04 6.84 7.29
N LEU A 22 -23.47 6.83 6.02
CA LEU A 22 -23.14 7.85 5.04
C LEU A 22 -23.71 9.22 5.43
N LYS A 23 -24.92 9.29 6.01
CA LYS A 23 -25.49 10.55 6.53
C LYS A 23 -24.71 11.09 7.72
N VAL A 24 -24.29 10.22 8.64
CA VAL A 24 -23.46 10.64 9.80
C VAL A 24 -22.10 11.13 9.31
N ARG A 25 -21.49 10.41 8.38
CA ARG A 25 -20.20 10.78 7.78
C ARG A 25 -20.28 12.06 6.96
N SER A 26 -21.29 12.20 6.10
CA SER A 26 -21.47 13.41 5.31
C SER A 26 -21.84 14.60 6.18
N ALA A 27 -22.56 14.41 7.28
CA ALA A 27 -22.77 15.46 8.27
C ALA A 27 -21.47 15.83 9.00
N ALA A 28 -20.57 14.89 9.26
CA ALA A 28 -19.24 15.17 9.81
C ALA A 28 -18.31 15.86 8.80
N GLU A 29 -18.47 15.59 7.50
CA GLU A 29 -17.71 16.23 6.42
C GLU A 29 -18.28 17.61 6.01
N MET A 30 -19.62 17.78 6.05
CA MET A 30 -20.32 19.04 5.74
C MET A 30 -20.33 20.03 6.91
N ASN A 31 -20.39 19.53 8.15
CA ASN A 31 -19.96 20.31 9.31
C ASN A 31 -18.44 20.31 9.30
N GLY A 32 -17.84 21.07 8.36
CA GLY A 32 -16.42 21.41 8.43
C GLY A 32 -16.10 21.68 9.88
N SER A 33 -15.13 20.91 10.42
CA SER A 33 -15.04 20.60 11.86
C SER A 33 -15.41 21.83 12.69
N ALA A 34 -16.19 21.66 13.76
CA ALA A 34 -16.58 22.77 14.62
C ALA A 34 -15.38 23.61 15.11
N ASN A 35 -14.14 23.09 14.95
CA ASN A 35 -12.85 23.69 15.28
C ASN A 35 -11.98 24.07 14.07
N GLY A 36 -12.55 24.25 12.87
CA GLY A 36 -11.81 24.60 11.65
C GLY A 36 -11.18 23.41 10.93
N PRO A 37 -10.30 23.65 9.93
CA PRO A 37 -9.63 22.59 9.18
C PRO A 37 -8.73 21.75 10.09
N HIS A 38 -8.73 20.43 9.87
CA HIS A 38 -7.86 19.50 10.58
C HIS A 38 -6.39 19.71 10.22
N LEU A 39 -5.51 19.34 11.13
CA LEU A 39 -4.08 19.29 10.88
C LEU A 39 -3.78 18.29 9.75
N ASP A 40 -2.85 18.64 8.87
CA ASP A 40 -2.34 17.75 7.84
C ASP A 40 -1.53 16.61 8.45
N HIS A 41 -1.37 15.53 7.68
CA HIS A 41 -0.69 14.33 8.15
C HIS A 41 0.78 14.56 8.51
N ASP A 42 1.48 15.44 7.79
CA ASP A 42 2.91 15.70 8.01
C ASP A 42 3.11 16.44 9.34
N SER A 43 2.25 17.42 9.64
CA SER A 43 2.20 18.13 10.92
C SER A 43 1.91 17.19 12.09
N LEU A 44 0.97 16.25 11.93
CA LEU A 44 0.65 15.26 12.95
C LEU A 44 1.80 14.29 13.19
N ALA A 45 2.45 13.81 12.13
CA ALA A 45 3.61 12.92 12.22
C ALA A 45 4.80 13.62 12.91
N ALA A 46 5.14 14.83 12.46
CA ALA A 46 6.22 15.62 13.06
C ALA A 46 5.96 15.91 14.54
N PHE A 47 4.69 16.14 14.93
CA PHE A 47 4.31 16.30 16.33
C PHE A 47 4.50 15.02 17.14
N THR A 48 4.03 13.87 16.66
CA THR A 48 4.13 12.59 17.37
C THR A 48 5.57 12.09 17.47
N GLU A 49 6.41 12.39 16.48
CA GLU A 49 7.84 12.06 16.44
C GLU A 49 8.70 13.03 17.26
N GLY A 50 8.11 14.13 17.77
CA GLY A 50 8.84 15.15 18.52
C GLY A 50 9.79 16.00 17.66
N ASN A 51 9.55 16.09 16.36
CA ASN A 51 10.39 16.83 15.39
C ASN A 51 9.92 18.28 15.17
N LEU A 52 9.25 18.86 16.17
CA LEU A 52 8.77 20.24 16.13
C LEU A 52 9.45 21.08 17.22
N SER A 53 9.75 22.33 16.90
CA SER A 53 10.16 23.30 17.91
C SER A 53 9.00 23.66 18.84
N GLU A 54 9.29 24.19 20.03
CA GLU A 54 8.26 24.63 20.98
C GLU A 54 7.28 25.66 20.35
N ARG A 55 7.81 26.53 19.47
CA ARG A 55 7.02 27.54 18.77
C ARG A 55 6.01 26.91 17.80
N GLU A 56 6.39 25.80 17.17
CA GLU A 56 5.55 25.06 16.21
C GLU A 56 4.58 24.12 16.93
N ALA A 57 5.00 23.49 18.03
CA ALA A 57 4.15 22.61 18.81
C ALA A 57 2.98 23.34 19.48
N LYS A 58 3.19 24.58 19.94
CA LYS A 58 2.18 25.35 20.69
C LYS A 58 0.82 25.50 19.96
N PRO A 59 0.74 25.95 18.70
CA PRO A 59 -0.53 26.01 17.97
C PRO A 59 -1.15 24.63 17.73
N LEU A 60 -0.33 23.59 17.51
CA LEU A 60 -0.81 22.23 17.33
C LEU A 60 -1.44 21.67 18.60
N VAL A 61 -0.80 21.87 19.76
CA VAL A 61 -1.36 21.48 21.07
C VAL A 61 -2.70 22.17 21.32
N SER A 62 -2.81 23.46 21.00
CA SER A 62 -4.10 24.17 21.11
C SER A 62 -5.18 23.51 20.25
N HIS A 63 -4.86 23.19 18.98
CA HIS A 63 -5.80 22.53 18.10
C HIS A 63 -6.17 21.12 18.59
N LEU A 64 -5.21 20.35 19.12
CA LEU A 64 -5.47 18.99 19.63
C LEU A 64 -6.37 18.99 20.88
N VAL A 65 -6.27 20.01 21.73
CA VAL A 65 -7.16 20.18 22.89
C VAL A 65 -8.59 20.46 22.44
N ASP A 66 -8.75 21.26 21.39
CA ASP A 66 -10.06 21.68 20.89
C ASP A 66 -10.67 20.66 19.92
N CYS A 67 -9.85 19.88 19.19
CA CYS A 67 -10.26 18.97 18.13
C CYS A 67 -10.09 17.49 18.51
N SER A 68 -11.19 16.86 18.94
CA SER A 68 -11.24 15.44 19.29
C SER A 68 -10.82 14.49 18.17
N PHE A 69 -11.04 14.86 16.91
CA PHE A 69 -10.61 14.07 15.75
C PHE A 69 -9.09 14.02 15.66
N CYS A 70 -8.41 15.17 15.63
CA CYS A 70 -6.95 15.21 15.56
C CYS A 70 -6.30 14.60 16.82
N LEU A 71 -6.93 14.78 17.98
CA LEU A 71 -6.51 14.12 19.22
C LEU A 71 -6.61 12.58 19.12
N HIS A 72 -7.68 12.06 18.52
CA HIS A 72 -7.83 10.63 18.32
C HIS A 72 -6.79 10.08 17.35
N VAL A 73 -6.58 10.74 16.21
CA VAL A 73 -5.57 10.33 15.22
C VAL A 73 -4.17 10.31 15.81
N THR A 74 -3.78 11.35 16.56
CA THR A 74 -2.47 11.39 17.25
C THR A 74 -2.33 10.28 18.28
N ALA A 75 -3.38 9.95 19.02
CA ALA A 75 -3.36 8.83 19.96
C ALA A 75 -3.17 7.47 19.26
N GLU A 76 -3.78 7.25 18.11
CA GLU A 76 -3.56 6.03 17.32
C GLU A 76 -2.13 5.93 16.78
N LEU A 77 -1.56 7.05 16.31
CA LEU A 77 -0.16 7.09 15.85
C LEU A 77 0.82 6.72 16.98
N VAL A 78 0.61 7.28 18.18
CA VAL A 78 1.44 6.96 19.35
C VAL A 78 1.30 5.49 19.75
N ARG A 79 0.09 4.93 19.72
CA ARG A 79 -0.09 3.49 20.02
C ARG A 79 0.61 2.60 19.01
N LEU A 80 0.61 2.99 17.73
CA LEU A 80 1.32 2.26 16.69
C LEU A 80 2.84 2.31 16.93
N ASP A 81 3.38 3.48 17.27
CA ASP A 81 4.79 3.63 17.62
C ASP A 81 5.19 2.76 18.84
N MET A 82 4.36 2.77 19.88
CA MET A 82 4.55 1.89 21.04
C MET A 82 4.51 0.40 20.66
N ALA A 83 3.58 0.00 19.78
CA ALA A 83 3.51 -1.39 19.30
C ALA A 83 4.76 -1.81 18.52
N PHE A 84 5.37 -0.89 17.77
CA PHE A 84 6.65 -1.14 17.10
C PHE A 84 7.83 -1.20 18.08
N ALA A 85 7.81 -0.38 19.13
CA ALA A 85 8.85 -0.40 20.17
C ALA A 85 8.79 -1.67 21.05
N GLU A 86 7.60 -2.20 21.31
CA GLU A 86 7.39 -3.44 22.08
C GLU A 86 7.66 -4.71 21.27
N SER A 87 7.58 -4.63 19.94
CA SER A 87 8.03 -5.72 19.08
C SER A 87 9.54 -5.87 19.24
N PRO A 88 10.05 -6.99 19.79
CA PRO A 88 11.49 -7.21 19.84
C PRO A 88 11.94 -7.15 18.39
N ALA A 89 12.75 -6.13 18.06
CA ALA A 89 13.29 -5.92 16.73
C ALA A 89 13.64 -7.29 16.18
N ALA A 90 12.85 -7.77 15.20
CA ALA A 90 13.10 -9.07 14.59
C ALA A 90 14.57 -9.02 14.23
N ALA A 91 15.37 -9.81 14.96
CA ALA A 91 16.82 -9.74 14.91
C ALA A 91 17.16 -9.59 13.45
N ARG A 92 17.76 -8.44 13.07
CA ARG A 92 18.09 -8.10 11.67
C ARG A 92 18.45 -9.42 11.03
N ILE A 93 17.58 -9.92 10.14
CA ILE A 93 17.75 -11.26 9.59
C ILE A 93 19.18 -11.25 9.12
N ALA A 94 20.02 -12.06 9.77
CA ALA A 94 21.47 -12.02 9.60
C ALA A 94 21.71 -11.92 8.11
N GLU A 95 22.40 -10.86 7.66
CA GLU A 95 22.57 -10.50 6.26
C GLU A 95 22.84 -11.78 5.45
N THR A 96 21.77 -12.35 4.89
CA THR A 96 21.90 -13.49 4.01
C THR A 96 22.39 -12.84 2.74
N ALA A 97 23.71 -12.95 2.52
CA ALA A 97 24.46 -12.50 1.37
C ALA A 97 23.57 -11.98 0.25
N GLU A 98 23.61 -10.67 -0.01
CA GLU A 98 22.83 -10.08 -1.08
C GLU A 98 23.07 -10.87 -2.37
N PRO A 99 22.00 -11.32 -3.05
CA PRO A 99 22.15 -12.12 -4.26
C PRO A 99 22.84 -11.26 -5.31
N SER A 100 24.04 -11.68 -5.69
CA SER A 100 24.89 -10.99 -6.65
C SER A 100 24.31 -11.00 -8.07
N LYS A 101 23.31 -11.86 -8.31
CA LYS A 101 22.68 -12.11 -9.61
C LYS A 101 21.17 -12.15 -9.50
N VAL A 102 20.50 -11.55 -10.47
CA VAL A 102 19.02 -11.59 -10.61
C VAL A 102 18.49 -13.04 -10.65
N SER A 103 19.28 -13.97 -11.20
CA SER A 103 18.94 -15.40 -11.23
C SER A 103 18.76 -16.00 -9.83
N GLU A 104 19.54 -15.56 -8.84
CA GLU A 104 19.47 -16.08 -7.46
C GLU A 104 18.19 -15.60 -6.76
N VAL A 105 17.77 -14.36 -7.04
CA VAL A 105 16.49 -13.80 -6.56
C VAL A 105 15.32 -14.57 -7.17
N LEU A 106 15.33 -14.76 -8.50
CA LEU A 106 14.26 -15.45 -9.20
C LEU A 106 14.18 -16.92 -8.77
N SER A 107 15.32 -17.62 -8.67
CA SER A 107 15.36 -18.98 -8.16
C SER A 107 14.86 -19.08 -6.71
N GLY A 108 15.26 -18.16 -5.82
CA GLY A 108 14.76 -18.11 -4.45
C GLY A 108 13.25 -17.88 -4.38
N LEU A 109 12.72 -16.98 -5.21
CA LEU A 109 11.30 -16.67 -5.28
C LEU A 109 10.50 -17.86 -5.86
N LEU A 110 10.99 -18.48 -6.93
CA LEU A 110 10.41 -19.67 -7.55
C LEU A 110 10.41 -20.86 -6.58
N SER A 111 11.52 -21.11 -5.87
CA SER A 111 11.60 -22.17 -4.86
C SER A 111 10.66 -21.92 -3.68
N LYS A 112 10.39 -20.65 -3.33
CA LYS A 112 9.47 -20.29 -2.25
C LYS A 112 8.00 -20.43 -2.64
N ILE A 113 7.68 -20.16 -3.90
CA ILE A 113 6.30 -20.26 -4.44
C ILE A 113 5.94 -21.71 -4.80
N PHE A 114 6.87 -22.44 -5.43
CA PHE A 114 6.60 -23.78 -5.97
C PHE A 114 7.18 -24.91 -5.11
N GLY A 115 7.88 -24.58 -4.02
CA GLY A 115 8.64 -25.54 -3.21
C GLY A 115 9.85 -26.08 -3.99
N THR A 116 10.74 -26.81 -3.31
CA THR A 116 11.82 -27.58 -3.98
C THR A 116 11.27 -28.86 -4.59
N SER A 117 10.16 -28.77 -5.33
CA SER A 117 9.57 -29.91 -5.99
C SER A 117 10.38 -30.22 -7.25
N ASP A 118 10.92 -31.43 -7.28
CA ASP A 118 11.53 -32.09 -8.45
C ASP A 118 10.43 -32.42 -9.48
N GLY A 119 9.77 -31.36 -9.97
CA GLY A 119 8.59 -31.40 -10.81
C GLY A 119 8.73 -30.32 -11.85
N ALA A 120 9.62 -30.53 -12.81
CA ALA A 120 9.76 -29.68 -13.98
C ALA A 120 8.38 -29.45 -14.61
N VAL A 121 7.89 -28.21 -14.51
CA VAL A 121 6.71 -27.76 -15.26
C VAL A 121 7.18 -27.62 -16.71
N PHE A 122 7.08 -28.71 -17.46
CA PHE A 122 7.26 -28.71 -18.90
C PHE A 122 6.10 -27.90 -19.50
N ALA A 123 6.36 -26.61 -19.77
CA ALA A 123 5.55 -25.85 -20.70
C ALA A 123 5.68 -26.55 -22.07
N HIS A 124 4.67 -27.31 -22.45
CA HIS A 124 4.53 -27.79 -23.82
C HIS A 124 4.47 -26.57 -24.74
N ASN A 125 5.61 -26.23 -25.33
CA ASN A 125 5.65 -25.41 -26.52
C ASN A 125 5.21 -26.32 -27.66
N GLU A 126 3.93 -26.23 -28.05
CA GLU A 126 3.53 -26.76 -29.35
C GLU A 126 4.35 -26.01 -30.39
N LYS A 127 5.32 -26.72 -30.99
CA LYS A 127 6.10 -26.23 -32.11
C LYS A 127 5.12 -25.96 -33.25
N ASP A 128 4.76 -24.70 -33.45
CA ASP A 128 4.50 -24.24 -34.80
C ASP A 128 5.82 -24.33 -35.56
N GLU A 129 5.88 -25.37 -36.39
CA GLU A 129 6.83 -25.52 -37.48
C GLU A 129 6.93 -24.19 -38.24
N GLU A 130 8.08 -23.53 -38.16
CA GLU A 130 8.72 -22.92 -39.33
C GLU A 130 10.18 -22.62 -39.00
N ASP A 131 11.02 -23.59 -39.39
CA ASP A 131 12.44 -23.42 -39.62
C ASP A 131 12.72 -22.17 -40.48
N LYS A 132 13.55 -21.27 -39.96
CA LYS A 132 14.55 -20.56 -40.76
C LYS A 132 15.75 -20.15 -39.90
N LYS A 133 16.75 -21.00 -40.01
CA LYS A 133 18.15 -20.85 -39.61
C LYS A 133 18.81 -19.61 -40.21
N GLU A 134 19.71 -19.04 -39.38
CA GLU A 134 21.07 -18.56 -39.68
C GLU A 134 21.19 -17.35 -40.63
N SER A 135 22.06 -16.36 -40.45
CA SER A 135 23.07 -15.96 -39.46
C SER A 135 23.74 -14.70 -40.04
N GLU A 136 24.27 -13.82 -39.18
CA GLU A 136 25.49 -12.96 -39.29
C GLU A 136 25.90 -12.43 -40.70
N ASP A 137 26.28 -11.17 -40.91
CA ASP A 137 27.40 -10.50 -40.25
C ASP A 137 27.54 -9.03 -40.75
N GLU A 138 28.41 -8.30 -40.07
CA GLU A 138 28.67 -6.87 -40.00
C GLU A 138 29.24 -6.14 -41.24
N SER A 139 29.05 -4.81 -41.21
CA SER A 139 30.04 -3.75 -41.50
C SER A 139 30.19 -3.11 -42.90
N SER A 140 30.45 -1.80 -42.82
CA SER A 140 31.15 -0.89 -43.74
C SER A 140 30.37 -0.10 -44.82
N GLU A 141 30.20 1.19 -44.50
CA GLU A 141 30.54 2.40 -45.27
C GLU A 141 30.84 2.34 -46.79
N ASP A 142 30.27 3.36 -47.46
CA ASP A 142 30.84 4.21 -48.52
C ASP A 142 30.87 3.80 -50.02
N SER A 143 30.24 4.70 -50.79
CA SER A 143 30.70 5.34 -52.05
C SER A 143 30.83 4.55 -53.37
N LYS A 144 30.19 5.15 -54.40
CA LYS A 144 30.41 5.06 -55.86
C LYS A 144 30.10 3.71 -56.52
N THR A 145 29.30 3.67 -57.58
CA THR A 145 29.53 4.36 -58.86
C THR A 145 28.24 4.41 -59.68
#